data_AF-A0A523RXA5-F1
#
_entry.id   AF-A0A523RXA5-F1
#
_cell.length_a   1.000
_cell.length_b   1.000
_cell.length_c   1.000
_cell.angle_alpha   90.00
_cell.angle_beta   90.00
_cell.angle_gamma   90.00
#
_symmetry.space_group_name_H-M   'P 1'
#
loop_
_entity.id
_entity.type
_entity.pdbx_description
1 polymer ?
#
loop_
_entity_poly.entity_id
_entity_poly.type
_entity_poly.pdbx_seq_one_letter_code
_entity_poly.pdbx_strand_id
1 'polypeptide(L)'
;MNSKRTMGAALAVMFLMFFIGSFWEYLPEAYQNIQYVSTWFCLNTLDLFGNGIFDDFLRDIFVLGGVNVVLIIASLLIFRRRDIPV
;
A
#
# COMPACT_ATOMS: atom_id res chain seq x y z
N MET A 1 5.28 19.00 13.89
CA MET A 1 5.81 17.95 12.99
C MET A 1 6.53 18.66 11.85
N ASN A 2 7.82 18.37 11.58
CA ASN A 2 8.54 19.08 10.52
C ASN A 2 8.14 18.49 9.16
N SER A 3 7.49 19.28 8.30
CA SER A 3 6.94 18.84 7.01
C SER A 3 7.96 18.10 6.14
N LYS A 4 9.22 18.57 6.10
CA LYS A 4 10.30 17.94 5.34
C LYS A 4 10.60 16.51 5.79
N ARG A 5 10.52 16.23 7.10
CA ARG A 5 10.75 14.89 7.66
C ARG A 5 9.57 13.95 7.36
N THR A 6 8.34 14.45 7.46
CA THR A 6 7.15 13.67 7.13
C THR A 6 7.12 13.30 5.65
N MET A 7 7.46 14.26 4.77
CA MET A 7 7.52 14.03 3.34
C MET A 7 8.61 13.01 2.98
N GLY A 8 9.80 13.12 3.60
CA GLY A 8 10.87 12.13 3.41
C GLY A 8 10.46 10.71 3.88
N ALA A 9 9.78 10.61 5.02
CA ALA A 9 9.26 9.32 5.50
C ALA A 9 8.19 8.73 4.56
N ALA A 10 7.27 9.56 4.05
CA ALA A 10 6.26 9.12 3.10
C ALA A 10 6.90 8.60 1.79
N LEU A 11 7.91 9.33 1.28
CA LEU A 11 8.66 8.92 0.10
C LEU A 11 9.39 7.59 0.31
N ALA A 12 10.04 7.42 1.46
CA ALA A 12 10.71 6.17 1.81
C ALA A 12 9.73 4.98 1.87
N VAL A 13 8.54 5.18 2.45
CA VAL A 13 7.49 4.17 2.50
C VAL A 13 6.99 3.83 1.08
N MET A 14 6.77 4.82 0.21
CA MET A 14 6.38 4.57 -1.19
C MET A 14 7.44 3.76 -1.93
N PHE A 15 8.73 4.10 -1.78
CA PHE A 15 9.82 3.35 -2.38
C PHE A 15 9.86 1.90 -1.87
N LEU A 16 9.71 1.69 -0.55
CA LEU A 16 9.64 0.35 0.03
C LEU A 16 8.49 -0.47 -0.57
N MET A 17 7.29 0.13 -0.68
CA MET A 17 6.13 -0.54 -1.28
C MET A 17 6.40 -0.91 -2.74
N PHE A 18 7.01 0.00 -3.51
CA PHE A 18 7.39 -0.27 -4.90
C PHE A 18 8.37 -1.45 -5.00
N PHE A 19 9.45 -1.43 -4.22
CA PHE A 19 10.44 -2.51 -4.24
C PHE A 19 9.86 -3.86 -3.82
N ILE A 20 9.05 -3.88 -2.76
CA ILE A 20 8.38 -5.10 -2.32
C ILE A 20 7.45 -5.62 -3.42
N GLY A 21 6.62 -4.76 -4.01
CA GLY A 21 5.64 -5.18 -5.01
C GLY A 21 6.26 -5.60 -6.35
N SER A 22 7.41 -5.04 -6.74
CA SER A 22 8.06 -5.37 -8.01
C SER A 22 9.07 -6.51 -7.93
N PHE A 23 9.64 -6.79 -6.76
CA PHE A 23 10.75 -7.74 -6.61
C PHE A 23 10.46 -8.88 -5.62
N TRP A 24 9.21 -9.05 -5.18
CA TRP A 24 8.85 -10.11 -4.22
C TRP A 24 9.21 -11.51 -4.71
N GLU A 25 9.12 -11.79 -6.02
CA GLU A 25 9.45 -13.10 -6.61
C GLU A 25 10.91 -13.50 -6.39
N TYR A 26 11.81 -12.53 -6.26
CA TYR A 26 13.22 -12.75 -6.02
C TYR A 26 13.56 -13.01 -4.54
N LEU A 27 12.58 -12.86 -3.63
CA LEU A 27 12.74 -13.21 -2.22
C LEU A 27 12.60 -14.73 -2.04
N PRO A 28 13.25 -15.30 -1.01
CA PRO A 28 13.04 -16.70 -0.63
C PRO A 28 11.55 -16.97 -0.37
N GLU A 29 11.03 -18.15 -0.75
CA GLU A 29 9.61 -18.53 -0.62
C GLU A 29 9.01 -18.20 0.76
N ALA A 30 9.79 -18.41 1.83
CA ALA A 30 9.38 -18.10 3.21
C ALA A 30 8.98 -16.62 3.43
N TYR A 31 9.46 -15.71 2.59
CA TYR A 31 9.23 -14.27 2.68
C TYR A 31 8.38 -13.70 1.54
N GLN A 32 8.03 -14.49 0.52
CA GLN A 32 7.27 -14.01 -0.64
C GLN A 32 5.87 -13.48 -0.29
N ASN A 33 5.29 -13.94 0.83
CA ASN A 33 4.02 -13.44 1.35
C ASN A 33 4.02 -11.93 1.68
N ILE A 34 5.19 -11.29 1.78
CA ILE A 34 5.31 -9.83 1.98
C ILE A 34 4.72 -9.03 0.82
N GLN A 35 4.54 -9.64 -0.36
CA GLN A 35 3.91 -9.03 -1.53
C GLN A 35 2.55 -8.38 -1.20
N TYR A 36 1.75 -9.01 -0.34
CA TYR A 36 0.40 -8.54 0.01
C TYR A 36 0.39 -7.28 0.88
N VAL A 37 1.54 -6.90 1.43
CA VAL A 37 1.71 -5.63 2.15
C VAL A 37 1.88 -4.47 1.17
N SER A 38 2.34 -4.75 -0.06
CA SER A 38 2.52 -3.75 -1.09
C SER A 38 1.23 -3.49 -1.86
N THR A 39 0.78 -2.23 -1.82
CA THR A 39 -0.29 -1.76 -2.70
C THR A 39 0.09 -1.80 -4.19
N TRP A 40 1.38 -1.95 -4.51
CA TRP A 40 1.86 -2.08 -5.90
C TRP A 40 1.65 -3.48 -6.46
N PHE A 41 1.71 -4.51 -5.60
CA PHE A 41 1.41 -5.88 -6.00
C PHE A 41 -0.09 -6.06 -6.27
N CYS A 42 -0.95 -5.53 -5.38
CA CYS A 42 -2.40 -5.56 -5.54
C CYS A 42 -2.94 -4.62 -6.64
N LEU A 43 -2.08 -3.99 -7.43
CA LEU A 43 -2.48 -3.08 -8.50
C LEU A 43 -1.65 -3.42 -9.74
N ASN A 44 -1.77 -4.68 -10.18
CA ASN A 44 -1.10 -5.18 -11.37
C ASN A 44 -1.79 -4.63 -12.63
N THR A 45 -1.44 -3.39 -12.99
CA THR A 45 -1.99 -2.67 -14.14
C THR A 45 -1.66 -3.32 -15.48
N LEU A 46 -0.59 -4.12 -15.56
CA LEU A 46 -0.22 -4.85 -16.77
C LEU A 46 -1.24 -5.93 -17.11
N ASP A 47 -1.67 -6.71 -16.13
CA ASP A 47 -2.67 -7.75 -16.39
C ASP A 47 -4.07 -7.15 -16.61
N LEU A 48 -4.41 -6.10 -15.88
CA LEU A 48 -5.70 -5.41 -16.00
C LEU A 48 -5.89 -4.64 -17.30
N PHE A 49 -4.90 -3.84 -17.71
CA PHE A 49 -5.01 -2.96 -18.89
C PHE A 49 -4.26 -3.47 -20.12
N GLY A 50 -3.22 -4.29 -19.92
CA GLY A 50 -2.44 -4.87 -21.01
C GLY A 50 -3.02 -6.20 -21.50
N ASN A 51 -3.34 -7.12 -20.58
CA ASN A 51 -3.80 -8.47 -20.93
C ASN A 51 -5.32 -8.69 -20.79
N GLY A 52 -6.04 -7.77 -20.13
CA GLY A 52 -7.49 -7.89 -19.90
C GLY A 52 -7.86 -9.06 -18.98
N ILE A 53 -6.96 -9.47 -18.09
CA ILE A 53 -7.15 -10.56 -17.14
C ILE A 53 -7.70 -9.97 -15.83
N PHE A 54 -8.83 -10.49 -15.35
CA PHE A 54 -9.57 -9.96 -14.19
C PHE A 54 -9.65 -10.92 -13.01
N ASP A 55 -8.92 -12.05 -13.04
CA ASP A 55 -9.05 -13.12 -12.05
C ASP A 55 -8.82 -12.65 -10.59
N ASP A 56 -7.93 -11.67 -10.39
CA ASP A 56 -7.66 -11.07 -9.07
C ASP A 56 -8.31 -9.70 -8.85
N PHE A 57 -9.10 -9.17 -9.81
CA PHE A 57 -9.59 -7.79 -9.78
C PHE A 57 -10.43 -7.44 -8.54
N LEU A 58 -11.36 -8.34 -8.16
CA LEU A 58 -12.20 -8.10 -6.99
C LEU A 58 -11.38 -8.16 -5.69
N ARG A 59 -10.44 -9.11 -5.61
CA ARG A 59 -9.55 -9.26 -4.46
C ARG A 59 -8.70 -8.00 -4.28
N ASP A 60 -8.12 -7.51 -5.36
CA ASP A 60 -7.32 -6.30 -5.39
C ASP A 60 -8.11 -5.07 -4.95
N ILE A 61 -9.34 -4.90 -5.44
CA ILE A 61 -10.24 -3.84 -4.98
C ILE A 61 -10.52 -3.92 -3.49
N PHE A 62 -10.81 -5.12 -2.97
CA PHE A 62 -11.09 -5.31 -1.54
C PHE A 62 -9.86 -5.01 -0.67
N VAL A 63 -8.67 -5.43 -1.11
CA VAL A 63 -7.42 -5.16 -0.38
C VAL A 63 -7.10 -3.67 -0.39
N LEU A 64 -7.14 -3.02 -1.56
CA LEU A 64 -6.89 -1.58 -1.70
C LEU A 64 -7.92 -0.75 -0.93
N GLY A 65 -9.19 -1.13 -0.99
CA GLY A 65 -10.27 -0.51 -0.21
C GLY A 65 -10.03 -0.67 1.30
N GLY A 66 -9.68 -1.88 1.75
CA GLY A 66 -9.37 -2.17 3.14
C GLY A 66 -8.20 -1.34 3.67
N VAL A 67 -7.10 -1.24 2.91
CA VAL A 67 -5.93 -0.41 3.28
C VAL A 67 -6.33 1.06 3.42
N ASN A 68 -7.14 1.60 2.51
CA ASN A 68 -7.61 2.98 2.60
C ASN A 68 -8.47 3.22 3.85
N VAL A 69 -9.40 2.31 4.16
CA VAL A 69 -10.23 2.42 5.37
C VAL A 69 -9.36 2.41 6.63
N VAL A 70 -8.36 1.52 6.70
CA VAL A 70 -7.43 1.46 7.83
C VAL A 70 -6.63 2.75 7.97
N LEU A 71 -6.12 3.31 6.86
CA LEU A 71 -5.39 4.58 6.87
C LEU A 71 -6.25 5.75 7.34
N ILE A 72 -7.51 5.83 6.89
CA ILE A 72 -8.47 6.85 7.33
C ILE A 72 -8.72 6.71 8.83
N ILE A 73 -9.02 5.51 9.33
CA ILE A 73 -9.25 5.26 10.76
C ILE A 73 -8.01 5.64 11.57
N ALA A 74 -6.82 5.23 11.13
CA ALA A 74 -5.56 5.58 11.79
C ALA A 74 -5.36 7.10 11.85
N SER A 75 -5.66 7.81 10.75
CA SER A 75 -5.59 9.27 10.70
C SER A 75 -6.55 9.91 11.71
N LEU A 76 -7.81 9.45 11.76
CA LEU A 76 -8.83 9.96 12.68
C LEU A 76 -8.41 9.75 14.13
N LEU A 77 -7.85 8.59 14.47
CA LEU A 77 -7.35 8.29 15.81
C LEU A 77 -6.17 9.18 16.20
N ILE A 78 -5.24 9.44 15.28
CA ILE A 78 -4.10 10.33 15.51
C ILE A 78 -4.57 11.78 15.70
N PHE A 79 -5.48 12.27 14.86
CA PHE A 79 -6.03 13.62 14.98
C PHE A 79 -6.84 13.79 16.27
N ARG A 80 -7.67 12.80 16.62
CA ARG A 80 -8.45 12.79 17.87
C ARG A 80 -7.56 12.78 19.12
N ARG A 81 -6.40 12.13 19.08
CA ARG A 81 -5.42 12.16 20.20
C ARG A 81 -4.60 13.44 20.28
N ARG A 82 -4.59 14.27 19.23
CA ARG A 82 -3.78 15.49 19.17
C ARG A 82 -4.57 16.79 19.41
N ASP A 83 -5.86 16.71 19.74
CA ASP A 83 -6.75 17.87 19.93
C ASP A 83 -6.65 18.90 18.78
N ILE A 84 -6.51 18.40 17.55
CA ILE A 84 -6.57 19.24 16.36
C ILE A 84 -8.03 19.16 15.88
N PRO A 85 -8.81 20.26 15.91
CA PRO A 85 -10.16 20.23 15.36
C PRO A 85 -10.05 19.88 13.87
N VAL A 86 -10.79 18.83 13.47
CA VAL A 86 -10.97 18.41 12.08
C VAL A 86 -11.56 19.54 11.25
#